data_AF-A0A8T6LKS4-F1
#
_entry.id   AF-A0A8T6LKS4-F1
#
_cell.length_a   1.000
_cell.length_b   1.000
_cell.length_c   1.000
_cell.angle_alpha   90.00
_cell.angle_beta   90.00
_cell.angle_gamma   90.00
#
_symmetry.space_group_name_H-M   'P 1'
#
loop_
_entity.id
_entity.type
_entity.pdbx_description
1 polymer ?
#
loop_
_entity_poly.entity_id
_entity_poly.type
_entity_poly.pdbx_seq_one_letter_code
_entity_poly.pdbx_strand_id
1 'polypeptide(L)'
;LTILAAALAVIGYSLNDTIVVFDRIRENFRRIRTSDAQAVMNTSVNQMLGRTVITSLTTLLVLIALFLFGGEALKGFSSALIIGVVVGTYSSIYVAGNTALALNVSTVDLLPPKKETANDGAVT
;
A
#
# COMPACT_ATOMS: atom_id res chain seq x y z
N LEU A 1 -8.25 21.20 -21.36
CA LEU A 1 -8.98 21.04 -20.07
C LEU A 1 -9.04 19.59 -19.62
N THR A 2 -9.47 18.66 -20.49
CA THR A 2 -9.62 17.21 -20.20
C THR A 2 -8.34 16.53 -19.69
N ILE A 3 -7.17 16.89 -20.22
CA ILE A 3 -5.88 16.30 -19.80
C ILE A 3 -5.53 16.67 -18.34
N LEU A 4 -5.78 17.91 -17.91
CA LEU A 4 -5.51 18.34 -16.54
C LEU A 4 -6.41 17.63 -15.53
N ALA A 5 -7.69 17.45 -15.87
CA ALA A 5 -8.64 16.69 -15.06
C ALA A 5 -8.22 15.21 -14.94
N ALA A 6 -7.72 14.60 -16.02
CA ALA A 6 -7.17 13.25 -16.00
C ALA A 6 -5.95 13.17 -15.06
N ALA A 7 -5.01 14.12 -15.17
CA ALA A 7 -3.83 14.14 -14.31
C ALA A 7 -4.18 14.23 -12.82
N LEU A 8 -5.11 15.12 -12.45
CA LEU A 8 -5.58 15.25 -11.07
C LEU A 8 -6.27 13.97 -10.56
N ALA A 9 -7.06 13.32 -11.42
CA ALA A 9 -7.72 12.05 -11.08
C ALA A 9 -6.72 10.90 -10.91
N VAL A 10 -5.69 10.81 -11.75
CA VAL A 10 -4.60 9.82 -11.59
C VAL A 10 -3.86 10.02 -10.28
N ILE A 11 -3.52 11.27 -9.93
CA ILE A 11 -2.84 11.58 -8.67
C ILE A 11 -3.71 11.15 -7.48
N GLY A 12 -5.00 11.50 -7.48
CA GLY A 12 -5.92 11.10 -6.41
C GLY A 12 -6.05 9.58 -6.26
N TYR A 13 -6.13 8.86 -7.38
CA TYR A 13 -6.21 7.40 -7.37
C TYR A 13 -4.94 6.73 -6.85
N SER A 14 -3.76 7.17 -7.31
CA SER A 14 -2.47 6.61 -6.88
C SER A 14 -2.16 6.93 -5.41
N LEU A 15 -2.52 8.12 -4.93
CA LEU A 15 -2.37 8.48 -3.52
C LEU A 15 -3.29 7.67 -2.61
N ASN A 16 -4.51 7.38 -3.05
CA ASN A 16 -5.45 6.54 -2.31
C ASN A 16 -4.86 5.14 -2.03
N ASP A 17 -4.33 4.47 -3.06
CA ASP A 17 -3.71 3.15 -2.88
C ASP A 17 -2.48 3.22 -1.98
N THR A 18 -1.67 4.27 -2.14
CA THR A 18 -0.45 4.50 -1.34
C THR A 18 -0.77 4.68 0.15
N ILE A 19 -1.72 5.55 0.50
CA ILE A 19 -2.10 5.82 1.89
C ILE A 19 -2.62 4.55 2.57
N VAL A 20 -3.47 3.80 1.87
CA VAL A 20 -4.08 2.57 2.40
C VAL A 20 -2.97 1.55 2.70
N VAL A 21 -2.04 1.31 1.78
CA VAL A 21 -0.88 0.41 1.98
C VAL A 21 0.00 0.87 3.16
N PHE A 22 0.39 2.15 3.22
CA PHE A 22 1.24 2.66 4.30
C PHE A 22 0.56 2.60 5.67
N ASP A 23 -0.73 2.90 5.75
CA ASP A 23 -1.48 2.82 7.02
C ASP A 23 -1.54 1.38 7.53
N ARG A 24 -1.74 0.41 6.63
CA ARG A 24 -1.75 -1.01 7.02
C ARG A 24 -0.39 -1.51 7.50
N ILE A 25 0.69 -1.08 6.84
CA ILE A 25 2.05 -1.36 7.31
C ILE A 25 2.20 -0.83 8.74
N ARG A 26 1.83 0.44 8.98
CA ARG A 26 1.91 1.06 10.30
C ARG A 26 1.05 0.36 11.35
N GLU A 27 -0.15 -0.08 11.00
CA GLU A 27 -1.05 -0.84 11.88
C GLU A 27 -0.44 -2.19 12.26
N ASN A 28 0.06 -2.95 11.28
CA ASN A 28 0.64 -4.27 11.52
C ASN A 28 1.96 -4.20 12.31
N PHE A 29 2.78 -3.17 12.11
CA PHE A 29 3.97 -2.91 12.94
C PHE A 29 3.61 -2.64 14.41
N ARG A 30 2.43 -2.07 14.71
CA ARG A 30 1.97 -1.85 16.10
C ARG A 30 1.28 -3.07 16.70
N ARG A 31 0.56 -3.86 15.90
CA ARG A 31 -0.20 -5.03 16.38
C ARG A 31 0.64 -6.29 16.53
N ILE A 32 1.65 -6.46 15.66
CA ILE A 32 2.49 -7.66 15.65
C ILE A 32 3.74 -7.39 16.49
N ARG A 33 3.74 -7.85 17.75
CA ARG A 33 4.92 -7.89 18.64
C ARG A 33 5.86 -9.03 18.24
N THR A 34 6.34 -9.05 17.00
CA THR A 34 7.25 -10.10 16.52
C THR A 34 8.55 -9.52 16.04
N SER A 35 9.61 -10.30 16.26
CA SER A 35 11.00 -9.98 15.96
C SER A 35 11.37 -10.18 14.49
N ASP A 36 10.39 -10.17 13.59
CA ASP A 36 10.65 -10.31 12.16
C ASP A 36 9.81 -9.31 11.36
N ALA A 37 10.47 -8.22 10.96
CA ALA A 37 9.88 -7.19 10.11
C ALA A 37 9.42 -7.76 8.75
N GLN A 38 10.03 -8.85 8.27
CA GLN A 38 9.64 -9.49 7.01
C GLN A 38 8.28 -10.18 7.14
N ALA A 39 8.04 -10.90 8.23
CA ALA A 39 6.75 -11.55 8.48
C ALA A 39 5.60 -10.53 8.61
N VAL A 40 5.84 -9.39 9.27
CA VAL A 40 4.89 -8.28 9.40
C VAL A 40 4.59 -7.64 8.03
N MET A 41 5.63 -7.39 7.23
CA MET A 41 5.49 -6.78 5.92
C MET A 41 4.75 -7.72 4.95
N ASN A 42 5.14 -8.99 4.89
CA ASN A 42 4.48 -9.99 4.04
C ASN A 42 2.99 -10.14 4.38
N THR A 43 2.67 -10.18 5.69
CA THR A 43 1.28 -10.22 6.17
C THR A 43 0.52 -8.95 5.75
N SER A 44 1.16 -7.78 5.84
CA SER A 44 0.58 -6.50 5.42
C SER A 44 0.30 -6.46 3.93
N VAL A 45 1.25 -6.90 3.10
CA VAL A 45 1.09 -6.93 1.64
C VAL A 45 -0.02 -7.90 1.24
N ASN A 46 -0.04 -9.12 1.79
CA ASN A 46 -1.10 -10.09 1.47
C ASN A 46 -2.51 -9.62 1.88
N GLN A 47 -2.64 -8.93 3.02
CA GLN A 47 -3.94 -8.39 3.45
C GLN A 47 -4.44 -7.27 2.53
N MET A 48 -3.53 -6.53 1.92
CA MET A 48 -3.85 -5.37 1.10
C MET A 48 -4.01 -5.72 -0.37
N LEU A 49 -3.23 -6.70 -0.86
CA LEU A 49 -3.28 -7.22 -2.22
C LEU A 49 -4.70 -7.53 -2.67
N GLY A 50 -5.47 -8.28 -1.87
CA GLY A 50 -6.85 -8.60 -2.23
C GLY A 50 -7.71 -7.35 -2.41
N ARG A 51 -7.57 -6.37 -1.51
CA ARG A 51 -8.37 -5.13 -1.56
C ARG A 51 -7.94 -4.21 -2.69
N THR A 52 -6.65 -3.93 -2.84
CA THR A 52 -6.13 -3.04 -3.90
C THR A 52 -6.33 -3.62 -5.29
N VAL A 53 -6.14 -4.94 -5.47
CA VAL A 53 -6.41 -5.60 -6.74
C VAL A 53 -7.89 -5.52 -7.11
N ILE A 54 -8.81 -5.75 -6.17
CA ILE A 54 -10.25 -5.66 -6.45
C ILE A 54 -10.68 -4.22 -6.79
N THR A 55 -10.18 -3.22 -6.05
CA THR A 55 -10.51 -1.80 -6.31
C THR A 55 -9.91 -1.30 -7.63
N SER A 56 -8.70 -1.74 -7.99
CA SER A 56 -8.08 -1.42 -9.28
C SER A 56 -8.73 -2.12 -10.46
N LEU A 57 -9.13 -3.38 -10.32
CA LEU A 57 -9.88 -4.09 -11.36
C LEU A 57 -11.24 -3.45 -11.64
N THR A 58 -11.99 -3.11 -10.60
CA THR A 58 -13.32 -2.51 -10.78
C THR A 58 -13.24 -1.13 -11.42
N THR A 59 -12.24 -0.33 -11.07
CA THR A 59 -12.00 0.96 -11.75
C THR A 59 -11.50 0.78 -13.19
N LEU A 60 -10.61 -0.19 -13.46
CA LEU A 60 -10.19 -0.53 -14.81
C LEU A 60 -11.37 -0.95 -15.69
N LEU A 61 -12.31 -1.75 -15.17
CA LEU A 61 -13.51 -2.14 -15.93
C LEU A 61 -14.33 -0.93 -16.36
N VAL A 62 -14.55 0.04 -15.45
CA VAL A 62 -15.25 1.28 -15.76
C VAL A 62 -14.48 2.10 -16.80
N LEU A 63 -13.16 2.22 -16.66
CA LEU A 63 -12.33 2.99 -17.59
C LEU A 63 -12.25 2.34 -18.99
N ILE A 64 -12.24 1.00 -19.08
CA ILE A 64 -12.30 0.27 -20.35
C ILE A 64 -13.65 0.50 -21.03
N ALA A 65 -14.76 0.43 -20.28
CA ALA A 65 -16.06 0.78 -20.82
C ALA A 65 -16.09 2.23 -21.32
N LEU A 66 -15.50 3.16 -20.57
CA LEU A 66 -15.41 4.57 -20.97
C LEU A 66 -14.50 4.79 -22.19
N PHE A 67 -13.44 4.00 -22.33
CA PHE A 67 -12.54 4.07 -23.49
C PHE A 67 -13.20 3.54 -24.77
N LEU A 68 -13.98 2.47 -24.67
CA LEU A 68 -14.66 1.85 -25.81
C LEU A 68 -15.95 2.59 -26.19
N PHE A 69 -16.75 3.01 -25.22
CA PHE A 69 -18.09 3.57 -25.43
C PHE A 69 -18.19 5.09 -25.18
N GLY A 70 -17.16 5.74 -24.62
CA GLY A 70 -17.22 7.16 -24.23
C GLY A 70 -16.96 8.17 -25.36
N GLY A 71 -16.65 7.72 -26.59
CA GLY A 71 -16.43 8.60 -27.74
C GLY A 71 -15.09 9.37 -27.72
N GLU A 72 -14.86 10.19 -28.74
CA GLU A 72 -13.57 10.84 -29.01
C GLU A 72 -13.12 11.80 -27.90
N ALA A 73 -14.07 12.51 -27.29
CA ALA A 73 -13.80 13.48 -26.23
C ALA A 73 -13.23 12.83 -24.94
N LEU A 74 -13.61 11.58 -24.65
CA LEU A 74 -13.23 10.86 -23.42
C LEU A 74 -12.12 9.83 -23.65
N LYS A 75 -11.78 9.52 -24.91
CA LYS A 75 -10.76 8.52 -25.26
C LYS A 75 -9.36 8.89 -24.74
N GLY A 76 -8.98 10.17 -24.83
CA GLY A 76 -7.72 10.67 -24.28
C GLY A 76 -7.70 10.70 -22.74
N PHE A 77 -8.85 10.93 -22.12
CA PHE A 77 -8.98 10.95 -20.65
C PHE A 77 -8.93 9.54 -20.05
N SER A 78 -9.70 8.61 -20.62
CA SER A 78 -9.72 7.20 -20.19
C SER A 78 -8.39 6.49 -20.42
N SER A 79 -7.72 6.71 -21.56
CA SER A 79 -6.40 6.13 -21.81
C SER A 79 -5.34 6.60 -20.81
N ALA A 80 -5.31 7.90 -20.48
CA ALA A 80 -4.43 8.44 -19.45
C ALA A 80 -4.71 7.83 -18.07
N LEU A 81 -5.99 7.65 -17.71
CA LEU A 81 -6.38 7.04 -16.44
C LEU A 81 -6.07 5.54 -16.38
N ILE A 82 -6.27 4.80 -17.47
CA ILE A 82 -5.92 3.38 -17.54
C ILE A 82 -4.43 3.19 -17.27
N ILE A 83 -3.57 3.97 -17.93
CA ILE A 83 -2.12 3.92 -17.71
C ILE A 83 -1.80 4.30 -16.25
N GLY A 84 -2.40 5.37 -15.73
CA GLY A 84 -2.18 5.83 -14.37
C GLY A 84 -2.58 4.82 -13.29
N VAL A 85 -3.73 4.15 -13.45
CA VAL A 85 -4.20 3.10 -12.54
C VAL A 85 -3.27 1.89 -12.59
N VAL A 86 -2.90 1.42 -13.78
CA VAL A 86 -2.00 0.26 -13.93
C VAL A 86 -0.63 0.53 -13.29
N VAL A 87 -0.03 1.68 -13.58
CA VAL A 87 1.27 2.06 -13.00
C VAL A 87 1.17 2.28 -11.50
N GLY A 88 0.11 2.95 -11.02
CA GLY A 88 -0.12 3.25 -9.61
C GLY A 88 -0.32 1.99 -8.77
N THR A 89 -1.16 1.05 -9.24
CA THR A 89 -1.41 -0.22 -8.55
C THR A 89 -0.16 -1.10 -8.54
N TYR A 90 0.55 -1.21 -9.67
CA TYR A 90 1.80 -1.96 -9.73
C TYR A 90 2.87 -1.37 -8.81
N SER A 91 3.09 -0.05 -8.87
CA SER A 91 4.07 0.65 -8.03
C SER A 91 3.76 0.50 -6.54
N SER A 92 2.49 0.61 -6.13
CA SER A 92 2.11 0.53 -4.72
C SER A 92 2.35 -0.87 -4.14
N ILE A 93 2.09 -1.92 -4.92
CA ILE A 93 2.34 -3.31 -4.52
C ILE A 93 3.85 -3.62 -4.50
N TYR A 94 4.59 -3.17 -5.52
CA TYR A 94 6.01 -3.48 -5.64
C TYR A 94 6.88 -2.69 -4.66
N VAL A 95 6.53 -1.44 -4.33
CA VAL A 95 7.24 -0.66 -3.29
C VAL A 95 7.08 -1.33 -1.93
N ALA A 96 5.91 -1.89 -1.62
CA ALA A 96 5.73 -2.64 -0.38
C ALA A 96 6.58 -3.92 -0.33
N GLY A 97 6.69 -4.65 -1.45
CA GLY A 97 7.55 -5.83 -1.57
C GLY A 97 9.05 -5.50 -1.52
N ASN A 98 9.50 -4.46 -2.23
CA ASN A 98 10.90 -4.03 -2.25
C ASN A 98 11.34 -3.44 -0.90
N THR A 99 10.45 -2.76 -0.18
CA THR A 99 10.77 -2.29 1.19
C THR A 99 10.99 -3.47 2.15
N ALA A 100 10.32 -4.62 1.92
CA ALA A 100 10.52 -5.84 2.70
C ALA A 100 11.92 -6.45 2.48
N LEU A 101 12.41 -6.47 1.24
CA LEU A 101 13.72 -7.00 0.86
C LEU A 101 14.88 -6.04 1.16
N ALA A 102 14.66 -4.74 0.95
CA ALA A 102 15.71 -3.72 1.06
C ALA A 102 16.15 -3.46 2.51
N LEU A 103 15.30 -3.72 3.50
CA LEU A 103 15.57 -3.25 4.84
C LEU A 103 16.41 -4.18 5.71
N ASN A 104 16.41 -5.51 5.55
CA ASN A 104 17.21 -6.41 6.41
C ASN A 104 17.16 -6.03 7.92
N VAL A 105 16.08 -5.39 8.39
CA VAL A 105 16.04 -4.76 9.71
C VAL A 105 15.73 -5.85 10.74
N SER A 106 16.77 -6.16 11.50
CA SER A 106 16.71 -6.84 12.78
C SER A 106 15.84 -6.05 13.75
N THR A 107 14.84 -6.70 14.33
CA THR A 107 13.83 -6.15 15.25
C THR A 107 14.33 -5.78 16.63
N VAL A 108 15.64 -5.69 16.81
CA VAL A 108 16.28 -5.40 18.09
C VAL A 108 16.22 -3.90 18.42
N ASP A 109 15.98 -3.03 17.44
CA ASP A 109 16.04 -1.56 17.60
C ASP A 109 14.69 -0.88 17.90
N LEU A 110 13.57 -1.62 17.87
CA LEU A 110 12.23 -1.03 17.96
C LEU A 110 11.41 -1.50 19.17
N LEU A 111 12.00 -2.30 20.07
CA LEU A 111 11.36 -2.62 21.35
C LEU A 111 11.63 -1.48 22.34
N PRO A 112 10.59 -0.89 22.98
CA PRO A 112 10.82 -0.05 24.15
C PRO A 112 11.57 -0.88 25.21
N PRO A 113 12.53 -0.29 25.96
CA PRO A 113 13.40 -1.03 26.86
C PRO A 113 12.55 -1.88 27.80
N LYS A 114 12.91 -3.17 27.90
CA LYS A 114 12.32 -4.14 28.81
C LYS A 114 12.26 -3.48 30.19
N LYS A 115 11.06 -3.13 30.65
CA LYS A 115 10.88 -2.68 32.03
C LYS A 115 11.38 -3.83 32.89
N GLU A 116 12.49 -3.57 33.57
CA GLU A 116 13.12 -4.49 34.51
C GLU A 116 12.03 -5.00 35.44
N THR A 117 11.69 -6.27 35.29
CA THR A 117 10.98 -7.02 36.31
C THR A 117 11.84 -6.90 37.55
N ALA A 118 11.45 -6.01 38.46
CA ALA A 118 11.92 -5.99 39.83
C ALA A 118 11.64 -7.38 40.40
N ASN A 119 12.65 -8.24 40.33
CA ASN A 119 12.71 -9.44 41.13
C ASN A 119 14.16 -9.64 41.56
N ASP A 120 14.50 -8.98 42.66
CA ASP A 120 15.36 -9.50 43.70
C ASP A 120 14.72 -8.98 44.99
N GLY A 121 14.15 -9.81 45.83
CA GLY A 121 14.94 -10.77 46.57
C GLY A 121 15.35 -10.14 47.90
N ALA A 122 14.38 -9.77 48.74
CA ALA A 122 14.65 -9.68 50.18
C ALA A 122 14.51 -11.10 50.74
N VAL A 123 15.62 -11.83 50.65
CA VAL A 123 15.92 -12.99 51.47
C VAL A 123 15.97 -12.52 52.93
N THR A 124 15.06 -13.07 53.75
CA THR A 124 15.11 -13.43 55.19
C THR A 124 13.74 -13.26 55.82
#